data_AF-A0A8H3BH55-F1
#
_entry.id   AF-A0A8H3BH55-F1
#
_cell.length_a   1.000
_cell.length_b   1.000
_cell.length_c   1.000
_cell.angle_alpha   90.00
_cell.angle_beta   90.00
_cell.angle_gamma   90.00
#
_symmetry.space_group_name_H-M   'P 1'
#
loop_
_entity.id
_entity.type
_entity.pdbx_description
1 polymer ?
#
loop_
_entity_poly.entity_id
_entity_poly.type
_entity_poly.pdbx_seq_one_letter_code
_entity_poly.pdbx_strand_id
1 'polypeptide(L)'
;MTEAQSNSSSNDMIYNPPPLPDYLSRNHNLNIIAGVPTDEEVKKAIHDVIRAVNSVSTVTALYDHKLSTRLAQHLFTIQMGKLAYWQYFGSSNLQDSCVPKRVSIWCFSEENTYKPPPVPSHMPISLEPVVGAPSYVELESAHDAVRILEGLAHSN
;
A
#
# COMPACT_ATOMS: atom_id res chain seq x y z
N MET A 1 1.29 45.29 -20.95
CA MET A 1 1.21 43.82 -21.16
C MET A 1 2.48 43.20 -20.64
N THR A 2 2.42 42.45 -19.55
CA THR A 2 3.10 41.16 -19.34
C THR A 2 2.55 40.62 -18.02
N GLU A 3 1.56 39.73 -18.11
CA GLU A 3 1.10 38.91 -16.98
C GLU A 3 2.10 37.78 -16.77
N ALA A 4 2.61 37.67 -15.54
CA ALA A 4 3.30 36.47 -15.09
C ALA A 4 2.22 35.44 -14.68
N GLN A 5 1.99 34.43 -15.52
CA GLN A 5 1.22 33.26 -15.16
C GLN A 5 2.04 32.39 -14.19
N SER A 6 1.72 32.48 -12.91
CA SER A 6 2.09 31.49 -11.90
C SER A 6 1.31 30.21 -12.15
N ASN A 7 1.96 29.23 -12.80
CA ASN A 7 1.46 27.86 -12.94
C ASN A 7 1.34 27.21 -11.55
N SER A 8 0.10 26.98 -11.09
CA SER A 8 -0.19 26.34 -9.82
C SER A 8 0.13 24.83 -9.86
N SER A 9 1.13 24.47 -9.06
CA SER A 9 1.61 23.15 -8.62
C SER A 9 0.57 22.01 -8.50
N SER A 10 0.55 21.09 -9.47
CA SER A 10 -0.03 19.73 -9.32
C SER A 10 1.05 18.64 -9.12
N ASN A 11 2.31 19.03 -8.88
CA ASN A 11 3.48 18.14 -8.88
C ASN A 11 3.91 17.64 -7.48
N ASP A 12 3.14 17.88 -6.42
CA ASP A 12 3.64 17.69 -5.05
C ASP A 12 3.48 16.25 -4.51
N MET A 13 2.76 15.38 -5.23
CA MET A 13 2.58 13.98 -4.83
C MET A 13 3.64 13.10 -5.50
N ILE A 14 4.64 12.66 -4.73
CA ILE A 14 5.69 11.76 -5.21
C ILE A 14 5.61 10.43 -4.45
N TYR A 15 5.46 9.32 -5.17
CA TYR A 15 5.39 7.97 -4.61
C TYR A 15 6.68 7.23 -4.92
N ASN A 16 7.48 7.01 -3.88
CA ASN A 16 8.74 6.28 -4.00
C ASN A 16 8.49 4.77 -3.83
N PRO A 17 8.90 3.94 -4.80
CA PRO A 17 8.73 2.50 -4.70
C PRO A 17 9.71 1.87 -3.70
N PRO A 18 9.35 0.73 -3.11
CA PRO A 18 10.28 -0.03 -2.30
C PRO A 18 11.43 -0.62 -3.14
N PRO A 19 12.63 -0.78 -2.58
CA PRO A 19 13.76 -1.38 -3.28
C PRO A 19 13.47 -2.84 -3.61
N LEU A 20 13.78 -3.23 -4.85
CA LEU A 20 13.61 -4.60 -5.34
C LEU A 20 14.93 -5.40 -5.25
N PRO A 21 14.87 -6.68 -4.85
CA PRO A 21 16.00 -7.59 -4.97
C PRO A 21 16.41 -7.85 -6.43
N ASP A 22 17.68 -8.22 -6.64
CA ASP A 22 18.30 -8.44 -7.95
C ASP A 22 17.56 -9.43 -8.87
N TYR A 23 16.90 -10.43 -8.28
CA TYR A 23 16.17 -11.44 -9.05
C TYR A 23 14.85 -10.90 -9.63
N LEU A 24 14.28 -9.84 -9.05
CA LEU A 24 13.07 -9.17 -9.53
C LEU A 24 13.39 -7.95 -10.38
N SER A 25 14.39 -7.15 -9.98
CA SER A 25 14.79 -5.92 -10.69
C SER A 25 15.29 -6.18 -12.12
N ARG A 26 15.72 -7.40 -12.43
CA ARG A 26 16.12 -7.82 -13.78
C ARG A 26 14.98 -7.78 -14.79
N ASN A 27 13.76 -8.11 -14.38
CA ASN A 27 12.60 -8.27 -15.27
C ASN A 27 11.47 -7.28 -14.96
N HIS A 28 11.47 -6.69 -13.76
CA HIS A 28 10.45 -5.76 -13.31
C HIS A 28 11.09 -4.48 -12.77
N ASN A 29 10.59 -3.33 -13.22
CA ASN A 29 11.06 -2.03 -12.76
C ASN A 29 9.92 -1.27 -12.11
N LEU A 30 10.14 -0.81 -10.88
CA LEU A 30 9.26 0.14 -10.21
C LEU A 30 9.80 1.55 -10.44
N ASN A 31 9.05 2.36 -11.16
CA ASN A 31 9.39 3.76 -11.38
C ASN A 31 8.76 4.63 -10.29
N ILE A 32 9.41 5.75 -9.99
CA ILE A 32 8.83 6.80 -9.15
C ILE A 32 7.60 7.36 -9.89
N ILE A 33 6.46 7.40 -9.22
CA ILE A 33 5.24 8.02 -9.76
C ILE A 33 5.18 9.44 -9.22
N ALA A 34 5.09 10.43 -10.12
CA ALA A 34 4.97 11.84 -9.78
C ALA A 34 3.63 12.38 -10.27
N GLY A 35 2.88 13.04 -9.39
CA GLY A 35 1.55 13.55 -9.67
C GLY A 35 0.46 12.48 -9.52
N VAL A 36 -0.59 12.61 -10.33
CA VAL A 36 -1.77 11.73 -10.25
C VAL A 36 -1.43 10.37 -10.84
N PRO A 37 -1.56 9.27 -10.07
CA PRO A 37 -1.28 7.94 -10.57
C PRO A 37 -2.22 7.56 -11.72
N THR A 38 -1.66 7.17 -12.87
CA THR A 38 -2.44 6.64 -14.00
C THR A 38 -2.68 5.14 -13.84
N ASP A 39 -3.75 4.62 -14.44
CA ASP A 39 -4.08 3.19 -14.35
C ASP A 39 -3.00 2.28 -14.95
N GLU A 40 -2.29 2.76 -15.96
CA GLU A 40 -1.17 2.06 -16.57
C GLU A 40 0.03 1.99 -15.63
N GLU A 41 0.35 3.05 -14.89
CA GLU A 41 1.42 3.04 -13.89
C GLU A 41 1.09 2.10 -12.73
N VAL A 42 -0.15 2.12 -12.23
CA VAL A 42 -0.60 1.23 -11.15
C VAL A 42 -0.56 -0.24 -11.58
N LYS A 43 -1.07 -0.54 -12.79
CA LYS A 43 -1.07 -1.90 -13.33
C LYS A 43 0.34 -2.41 -13.65
N LYS A 44 1.09 -1.66 -14.44
CA LYS A 44 2.36 -2.11 -15.03
C LYS A 44 3.51 -2.12 -14.03
N ALA A 45 3.53 -1.17 -13.09
CA ALA A 45 4.61 -1.13 -12.10
C ALA A 45 4.32 -2.10 -10.94
N ILE A 46 3.13 -2.03 -10.34
CA ILE A 46 2.94 -2.60 -9.00
C ILE A 46 2.24 -3.95 -9.04
N HIS A 47 1.18 -4.11 -9.83
CA HIS A 47 0.47 -5.40 -9.91
C HIS A 47 1.34 -6.49 -10.54
N ASP A 48 2.15 -6.17 -11.55
CA ASP A 48 3.07 -7.12 -12.16
C ASP A 48 4.16 -7.59 -11.18
N VAL A 49 4.73 -6.66 -10.38
CA VAL A 49 5.73 -6.99 -9.36
C VAL A 49 5.12 -7.80 -8.22
N ILE A 50 3.93 -7.42 -7.72
CA ILE A 50 3.22 -8.19 -6.70
C ILE A 50 2.92 -9.60 -7.21
N ARG A 51 2.54 -9.75 -8.48
CA ARG A 51 2.29 -11.06 -9.09
C ARG A 51 3.56 -11.90 -9.18
N ALA A 52 4.69 -11.29 -9.51
CA ALA A 52 6.00 -11.97 -9.54
C ALA A 52 6.46 -12.37 -8.13
N VAL A 53 6.26 -11.53 -7.12
CA VAL A 53 6.53 -11.87 -5.71
C VAL A 53 5.62 -13.01 -5.24
N ASN A 54 4.35 -12.99 -5.62
CA ASN A 54 3.41 -14.06 -5.27
C ASN A 54 3.69 -15.37 -6.01
N SER A 55 4.24 -15.34 -7.23
CA SER A 55 4.61 -16.58 -7.93
C SER A 55 5.79 -17.29 -7.26
N VAL A 56 6.73 -16.53 -6.69
CA VAL A 56 7.85 -17.08 -5.91
C VAL A 56 7.49 -17.42 -4.46
N SER A 57 6.26 -17.11 -4.00
CA SER A 57 5.79 -17.47 -2.64
C SER A 57 5.75 -18.97 -2.36
N THR A 58 5.72 -19.77 -3.43
CA THR A 58 5.82 -21.24 -3.38
C THR A 58 7.25 -21.73 -3.14
N VAL A 59 8.24 -20.87 -3.35
CA VAL A 59 9.66 -21.17 -3.15
C VAL A 59 10.12 -20.47 -1.87
N THR A 60 10.11 -21.21 -0.75
CA THR A 60 10.47 -20.69 0.58
C THR A 60 11.85 -20.01 0.62
N ALA A 61 12.77 -20.41 -0.26
CA ALA A 61 14.12 -19.82 -0.35
C ALA A 61 14.16 -18.44 -1.04
N LEU A 62 13.14 -18.07 -1.82
CA LEU A 62 13.10 -16.84 -2.63
C LEU A 62 11.97 -15.88 -2.20
N TYR A 63 11.06 -16.32 -1.33
CA TYR A 63 9.96 -15.51 -0.87
C TYR A 63 10.39 -14.60 0.29
N ASP A 64 10.30 -13.29 0.07
CA ASP A 64 10.48 -12.27 1.10
C ASP A 64 9.12 -11.66 1.47
N HIS A 65 8.61 -12.04 2.64
CA HIS A 65 7.35 -11.52 3.17
C HIS A 65 7.41 -10.00 3.43
N LYS A 66 8.59 -9.46 3.79
CA LYS A 66 8.76 -8.03 4.05
C LYS A 66 8.59 -7.24 2.76
N LEU A 67 9.17 -7.73 1.68
CA LEU A 67 8.98 -7.16 0.34
C LEU A 67 7.52 -7.16 -0.07
N SER A 68 6.79 -8.27 0.15
CA SER A 68 5.35 -8.37 -0.12
C SER A 68 4.56 -7.28 0.63
N THR A 69 4.83 -7.10 1.92
CA THR A 69 4.19 -6.06 2.74
C THR A 69 4.50 -4.65 2.23
N ARG A 70 5.76 -4.35 1.85
CA ARG A 70 6.14 -3.04 1.28
C ARG A 70 5.40 -2.73 -0.01
N LEU A 71 5.30 -3.73 -0.89
CA LEU A 71 4.62 -3.57 -2.17
C LEU A 71 3.12 -3.36 -2.00
N ALA A 72 2.48 -4.11 -1.09
CA ALA A 72 1.07 -3.94 -0.76
C ALA A 72 0.80 -2.55 -0.17
N GLN A 73 1.65 -2.08 0.75
CA GLN A 73 1.53 -0.74 1.30
C GLN A 73 1.73 0.34 0.23
N HIS A 74 2.74 0.19 -0.63
CA HIS A 74 3.00 1.13 -1.72
C HIS A 74 1.81 1.22 -2.68
N LEU A 75 1.22 0.09 -3.06
CA LEU A 75 -0.02 0.04 -3.85
C LEU A 75 -1.15 0.80 -3.17
N PHE A 76 -1.35 0.54 -1.88
CA PHE A 76 -2.40 1.19 -1.09
C PHE A 76 -2.19 2.71 -1.04
N THR A 77 -0.97 3.19 -0.76
CA THR A 77 -0.63 4.62 -0.75
C THR A 77 -0.97 5.29 -2.08
N ILE A 78 -0.66 4.63 -3.19
CA ILE A 78 -0.95 5.15 -4.53
C ILE A 78 -2.45 5.17 -4.82
N GLN A 79 -3.18 4.13 -4.47
CA GLN A 79 -4.64 4.08 -4.62
C GLN A 79 -5.34 5.15 -3.79
N MET A 80 -4.88 5.36 -2.55
CA MET A 80 -5.38 6.42 -1.68
C MET A 80 -5.03 7.81 -2.22
N GLY A 81 -3.83 7.97 -2.79
CA GLY A 81 -3.42 9.20 -3.42
C GLY A 81 -4.25 9.58 -4.65
N LYS A 82 -4.57 8.60 -5.50
CA LYS A 82 -5.51 8.78 -6.61
C LYS A 82 -6.90 9.17 -6.10
N LEU A 83 -7.44 8.45 -5.11
CA LEU A 83 -8.74 8.77 -4.52
C LEU A 83 -8.77 10.18 -3.92
N ALA A 84 -7.71 10.59 -3.22
CA ALA A 84 -7.56 11.92 -2.67
C ALA A 84 -7.56 12.99 -3.77
N TYR A 85 -6.79 12.79 -4.84
CA TYR A 85 -6.80 13.69 -5.97
C TYR A 85 -8.22 13.87 -6.58
N TRP A 86 -8.95 12.78 -6.82
CA TRP A 86 -10.32 12.85 -7.34
C TRP A 86 -11.29 13.54 -6.37
N GLN A 87 -11.08 13.41 -5.06
CA GLN A 87 -11.90 14.09 -4.06
C GLN A 87 -11.64 15.60 -4.02
N TYR A 88 -10.37 16.03 -4.08
CA TYR A 88 -9.99 17.45 -4.01
C TYR A 88 -10.25 18.20 -5.33
N PHE A 89 -9.99 17.57 -6.49
CA PHE A 89 -10.07 18.21 -7.81
C PHE A 89 -11.21 17.69 -8.69
N GLY A 90 -11.67 16.45 -8.51
CA GLY A 90 -12.69 15.82 -9.36
C GLY A 90 -14.14 16.24 -9.06
N SER A 91 -14.38 16.95 -7.96
CA SER A 91 -15.73 17.39 -7.57
C SER A 91 -16.24 18.62 -8.35
N SER A 92 -15.43 19.23 -9.23
CA SER A 92 -15.83 20.43 -9.97
C SER A 92 -16.58 20.17 -11.29
N ASN A 93 -16.55 18.95 -11.85
CA ASN A 93 -17.03 18.70 -13.22
C ASN A 93 -17.87 17.42 -13.46
N LEU A 94 -18.33 16.70 -12.44
CA LEU A 94 -19.09 15.45 -12.65
C LEU A 94 -20.42 15.44 -11.90
N GLN A 95 -21.51 15.66 -12.65
CA GLN A 95 -22.90 15.52 -12.21
C GLN A 95 -23.28 14.05 -11.93
N ASP A 96 -22.51 13.06 -12.42
CA ASP A 96 -22.83 11.62 -12.36
C ASP A 96 -21.65 10.74 -11.87
N SER A 97 -21.04 11.04 -10.72
CA SER A 97 -19.96 10.20 -10.20
C SER A 97 -20.43 9.30 -9.04
N CYS A 98 -20.40 7.98 -9.25
CA CYS A 98 -20.56 6.92 -8.24
C CYS A 98 -19.46 6.91 -7.16
N VAL A 99 -18.76 8.02 -6.94
CA VAL A 99 -17.81 8.17 -5.85
C VAL A 99 -18.59 8.76 -4.68
N PRO A 100 -18.77 8.03 -3.56
CA PRO A 100 -19.49 8.56 -2.42
C PRO A 100 -18.78 9.83 -1.95
N LYS A 101 -19.50 10.96 -1.93
CA LYS A 101 -19.07 12.30 -1.44
C LYS A 101 -18.66 12.32 0.05
N ARG A 102 -18.38 11.16 0.65
CA ARG A 102 -18.13 10.94 2.07
C ARG A 102 -17.03 9.92 2.34
N VAL A 103 -16.05 9.76 1.44
CA VAL A 103 -14.77 9.21 1.90
C VAL A 103 -14.01 10.36 2.53
N SER A 104 -14.27 10.60 3.81
CA SER A 104 -13.38 11.41 4.63
C SER A 104 -12.01 10.73 4.62
N ILE A 105 -11.08 11.24 3.81
CA ILE A 105 -9.67 10.82 3.70
C ILE A 105 -8.93 10.90 5.06
N TRP A 106 -9.59 11.47 6.08
CA TRP A 106 -9.29 11.38 7.50
C TRP A 106 -9.46 9.98 8.13
N CYS A 107 -9.40 8.89 7.36
CA CYS A 107 -9.37 7.52 7.91
C CYS A 107 -8.14 7.23 8.79
N PHE A 108 -7.19 8.17 8.90
CA PHE A 108 -6.13 8.18 9.90
C PHE A 108 -6.43 9.22 10.98
N SER A 109 -7.55 9.08 11.70
CA SER A 109 -7.66 9.79 12.98
C SER A 109 -6.60 9.19 13.90
N GLU A 110 -5.74 10.02 14.51
CA GLU A 110 -4.72 9.58 15.48
C GLU A 110 -5.32 8.81 16.67
N GLU A 111 -6.64 8.83 16.81
CA GLU A 111 -7.41 8.15 17.86
C GLU A 111 -7.78 6.68 17.52
N ASN A 112 -7.55 6.21 16.28
CA ASN A 112 -7.94 4.85 15.91
C ASN A 112 -7.07 3.81 16.64
N THR A 113 -7.69 2.96 17.46
CA THR A 113 -6.99 1.84 18.12
C THR A 113 -7.36 0.52 17.45
N TYR A 114 -6.40 -0.10 16.77
CA TYR A 114 -6.53 -1.41 16.14
C TYR A 114 -6.22 -2.49 17.17
N LYS A 115 -7.27 -3.12 17.71
CA LYS A 115 -7.12 -4.24 18.65
C LYS A 115 -7.00 -5.56 17.88
N PRO A 116 -5.90 -6.30 18.03
CA PRO A 116 -5.75 -7.59 17.36
C PRO A 116 -6.77 -8.59 17.90
N PRO A 117 -7.25 -9.52 17.06
CA PRO A 117 -8.12 -10.59 17.51
C PRO A 117 -7.41 -11.48 18.54
N PRO A 118 -8.14 -12.13 19.46
CA PRO A 118 -7.54 -13.03 20.44
C PRO A 118 -6.78 -14.17 19.75
N VAL A 119 -5.49 -14.27 20.02
CA VAL A 119 -4.66 -15.36 19.53
C VAL A 119 -4.75 -16.53 20.53
N PRO A 120 -4.84 -17.80 20.07
CA PRO A 120 -4.87 -18.95 20.97
C PRO A 120 -3.66 -19.01 21.91
N SER A 121 -3.88 -19.39 23.18
CA SER A 121 -2.87 -19.35 24.26
C SER A 121 -1.68 -20.30 24.09
N HIS A 122 -1.76 -21.28 23.18
CA HIS A 122 -0.66 -22.18 22.85
C HIS A 122 0.30 -21.61 21.79
N MET A 123 0.06 -20.37 21.35
CA MET A 123 0.82 -19.75 20.28
C MET A 123 1.89 -18.78 20.81
N PRO A 124 3.15 -18.84 20.30
CA PRO A 124 4.24 -17.99 20.77
C PRO A 124 4.21 -16.54 20.24
N ILE A 125 3.05 -16.07 19.74
CA ILE A 125 2.88 -14.74 19.16
C ILE A 125 1.92 -13.92 19.99
N SER A 126 2.35 -12.73 20.36
CA SER A 126 1.52 -11.70 20.97
C SER A 126 1.53 -10.47 20.07
N LEU A 127 0.36 -10.07 19.58
CA LEU A 127 0.17 -8.81 18.87
C LEU A 127 -0.34 -7.77 19.85
N GLU A 128 0.32 -6.61 19.88
CA GLU A 128 -0.11 -5.49 20.71
C GLU A 128 -1.11 -4.60 19.95
N PRO A 129 -2.05 -3.93 20.65
CA PRO A 129 -2.91 -2.93 20.03
C PRO A 129 -2.09 -1.79 19.42
N VAL A 130 -2.41 -1.42 18.18
CA VAL A 130 -1.77 -0.31 17.47
C VAL A 130 -2.65 0.92 17.57
N VAL A 131 -2.10 2.06 18.03
CA VAL A 131 -2.83 3.33 18.16
C VAL A 131 -2.38 4.29 17.06
N GLY A 132 -3.35 4.89 16.37
CA GLY A 132 -3.11 5.79 15.24
C GLY A 132 -2.76 5.05 13.95
N ALA A 133 -2.03 5.71 13.06
CA ALA A 133 -1.63 5.13 11.79
C ALA A 133 -0.56 4.03 12.03
N PRO A 134 -0.79 2.79 11.58
CA PRO A 134 0.15 1.70 11.82
C PRO A 134 1.48 1.97 11.10
N SER A 135 2.57 1.79 11.84
CA SER A 135 3.91 1.85 11.30
C SER A 135 4.22 0.62 10.45
N TYR A 136 5.28 0.72 9.64
CA TYR A 136 5.72 -0.38 8.82
C TYR A 136 6.13 -1.62 9.64
N VAL A 137 6.73 -1.42 10.81
CA VAL A 137 7.15 -2.51 11.71
C VAL A 137 5.94 -3.24 12.30
N GLU A 138 4.87 -2.51 12.64
CA GLU A 138 3.64 -3.10 13.15
C GLU A 138 2.90 -3.91 12.08
N LEU A 139 2.93 -3.44 10.81
CA LEU A 139 2.40 -4.19 9.68
C LEU A 139 3.23 -5.44 9.36
N GLU A 140 4.56 -5.36 9.42
CA GLU A 140 5.44 -6.53 9.28
C GLU A 140 5.13 -7.57 10.37
N SER A 141 5.04 -7.15 11.64
CA SER A 141 4.73 -8.03 12.77
C SER A 141 3.37 -8.72 12.63
N ALA A 142 2.34 -7.97 12.23
CA ALA A 142 1.02 -8.54 11.97
C ALA A 142 1.05 -9.57 10.83
N HIS A 143 1.80 -9.31 9.76
CA HIS A 143 1.94 -10.25 8.65
C HIS A 143 2.71 -11.52 9.06
N ASP A 144 3.77 -11.38 9.86
CA ASP A 144 4.55 -12.52 10.38
C ASP A 144 3.70 -13.43 11.26
N ALA A 145 2.84 -12.85 12.10
CA ALA A 145 1.88 -13.58 12.91
C ALA A 145 0.94 -14.45 12.05
N VAL A 146 0.39 -13.89 10.97
CA VAL A 146 -0.48 -14.61 10.03
C VAL A 146 0.29 -15.77 9.37
N ARG A 147 1.54 -15.55 8.97
CA ARG A 147 2.35 -16.60 8.33
C ARG A 147 2.66 -17.75 9.26
N ILE A 148 2.92 -17.48 10.53
CA ILE A 148 3.16 -18.53 11.53
C ILE A 148 1.86 -19.30 11.82
N LEU A 149 0.71 -18.61 11.89
CA LEU A 149 -0.61 -19.25 11.97
C LEU A 149 -0.88 -20.18 10.79
N GLU A 150 -0.65 -19.71 9.57
CA GLU A 150 -0.80 -20.51 8.35
C GLU A 150 0.13 -21.72 8.36
N GLY A 151 1.40 -21.55 8.74
CA GLY A 151 2.36 -22.65 8.81
C GLY A 151 1.92 -23.78 9.74
N LEU A 152 1.34 -23.44 10.90
CA LEU A 152 0.79 -24.42 11.85
C LEU A 152 -0.47 -25.12 11.34
N ALA A 153 -1.30 -24.41 10.57
CA ALA A 153 -2.51 -24.98 9.97
C ALA A 153 -2.18 -26.02 8.89
N HIS A 154 -1.08 -25.85 8.16
CA HIS A 154 -0.65 -26.75 7.07
C HIS A 154 0.30 -27.87 7.54
N SER A 155 0.71 -27.89 8.82
CA SER A 155 1.62 -28.91 9.38
C SER A 155 0.92 -30.09 10.06
N ASN A 156 -0.40 -30.24 9.90
CA ASN A 156 -1.21 -31.37 10.39
C ASN A 156 -1.61 -32.30 9.25
#